data_AF-A0A1B9L537-F1
#
_entry.id   AF-A0A1B9L537-F1
#
_cell.length_a   1.000
_cell.length_b   1.000
_cell.length_c   1.000
_cell.angle_alpha   90.00
_cell.angle_beta   90.00
_cell.angle_gamma   90.00
#
_symmetry.space_group_name_H-M   'P 1'
#
loop_
_entity.id
_entity.type
_entity.pdbx_description
1 polymer ?
#
loop_
_entity_poly.entity_id
_entity_poly.type
_entity_poly.pdbx_seq_one_letter_code
_entity_poly.pdbx_strand_id
1 'polypeptide(L)'
;MDFFDYLNKHGVIYSARDGMLYIYESLDLVGASVSELCDYLTVMGDFYWPDESVYKMPKKLIVYGDLYICNNAITTLPDDLMVGGDLDLGETAISQLPNNLIVGGDLGLGYTQITRLPNNLSVGGDLDLSHTSVTELPDDLFVGGAIDR
;
A
#
# COMPACT_ATOMS: atom_id res chain seq x y z
N MET A 1 -18.70 -7.56 8.50
CA MET A 1 -18.23 -8.19 9.77
C MET A 1 -17.26 -7.21 10.41
N ASP A 2 -17.19 -7.12 11.73
CA ASP A 2 -16.14 -6.30 12.36
C ASP A 2 -14.75 -6.83 11.99
N PHE A 3 -13.72 -5.98 12.00
CA PHE A 3 -12.37 -6.40 11.65
C PHE A 3 -11.83 -7.46 12.61
N PHE A 4 -12.04 -7.32 13.92
CA PHE A 4 -11.57 -8.33 14.89
C PHE A 4 -12.34 -9.64 14.77
N ASP A 5 -13.62 -9.58 14.43
CA ASP A 5 -14.41 -10.78 14.13
C ASP A 5 -13.81 -11.55 12.94
N TYR A 6 -13.35 -10.84 11.90
CA TYR A 6 -12.64 -11.46 10.77
C TYR A 6 -11.35 -12.14 11.24
N LEU A 7 -10.50 -11.41 11.96
CA LEU A 7 -9.23 -11.93 12.46
C LEU A 7 -9.44 -13.20 13.31
N ASN A 8 -10.39 -13.16 14.25
CA ASN A 8 -10.70 -14.29 15.12
C ASN A 8 -11.29 -15.48 14.36
N LYS A 9 -12.20 -15.24 13.42
CA LYS A 9 -12.84 -16.29 12.62
C LYS A 9 -11.83 -17.02 11.72
N HIS A 10 -10.87 -16.29 11.18
CA HIS A 10 -9.85 -16.82 10.27
C HIS A 10 -8.59 -17.31 11.01
N GLY A 11 -8.55 -17.19 12.35
CA GLY A 11 -7.44 -17.65 13.16
C GLY A 11 -6.17 -16.81 12.98
N VAL A 12 -6.32 -15.56 12.53
CA VAL A 12 -5.19 -14.65 12.32
C VAL A 12 -4.51 -14.36 13.66
N ILE A 13 -3.18 -14.45 13.69
CA ILE A 13 -2.35 -14.23 14.86
C ILE A 13 -2.06 -12.72 14.96
N TYR A 14 -2.65 -12.07 15.96
CA TYR A 14 -2.46 -10.64 16.20
C TYR A 14 -2.27 -10.27 17.68
N SER A 15 -1.78 -9.06 17.91
CA SER A 15 -1.71 -8.43 19.23
C SER A 15 -2.02 -6.94 19.12
N ALA A 16 -2.90 -6.45 19.99
CA ALA A 16 -3.10 -5.02 20.20
C ALA A 16 -2.33 -4.58 21.45
N ARG A 17 -1.35 -3.67 21.30
CA ARG A 17 -0.58 -3.10 22.42
C ARG A 17 -0.10 -1.70 22.06
N ASP A 18 0.03 -0.85 23.07
CA ASP A 18 0.54 0.52 22.92
C ASP A 18 -0.20 1.36 21.84
N GLY A 19 -1.50 1.09 21.65
CA GLY A 19 -2.33 1.75 20.64
C GLY A 19 -2.07 1.32 19.19
N MET A 20 -1.25 0.29 18.98
CA MET A 20 -0.95 -0.32 17.68
C MET A 20 -1.56 -1.71 17.59
N LEU A 21 -2.02 -2.08 16.39
CA LEU A 21 -2.44 -3.44 16.06
C LEU A 21 -1.36 -4.10 15.21
N TYR A 22 -0.84 -5.24 15.68
CA TYR A 22 0.18 -6.03 15.00
C TYR A 22 -0.44 -7.33 14.49
N ILE A 23 -0.39 -7.54 13.18
CA ILE A 23 -0.67 -8.84 12.52
C ILE A 23 0.67 -9.52 12.27
N TYR A 24 0.87 -10.73 12.81
CA TYR A 24 2.16 -11.41 12.81
C TYR A 24 2.44 -12.28 11.57
N GLU A 25 1.52 -12.26 10.62
CA GLU A 25 1.55 -13.02 9.38
C GLU A 25 1.02 -12.16 8.23
N SER A 26 0.85 -12.76 7.05
CA SER A 26 0.19 -12.11 5.94
C SER A 26 -1.30 -11.92 6.22
N LEU A 27 -1.84 -10.76 5.86
CA LEU A 27 -3.25 -10.43 5.98
C LEU A 27 -3.89 -10.47 4.59
N ASP A 28 -4.73 -11.46 4.35
CA ASP A 28 -5.53 -11.53 3.13
C ASP A 28 -6.94 -11.02 3.42
N LEU A 29 -7.37 -9.97 2.74
CA LEU A 29 -8.74 -9.45 2.79
C LEU A 29 -9.45 -9.51 1.43
N VAL A 30 -8.90 -10.20 0.43
CA VAL A 30 -9.53 -10.38 -0.88
C VAL A 30 -10.87 -11.09 -0.69
N GLY A 31 -11.93 -10.54 -1.29
CA GLY A 31 -13.30 -11.00 -1.06
C GLY A 31 -13.83 -10.91 0.39
N ALA A 32 -13.10 -10.28 1.32
CA ALA A 32 -13.55 -10.12 2.70
C ALA A 32 -14.46 -8.90 2.85
N SER A 33 -15.62 -9.09 3.47
CA SER A 33 -16.54 -7.99 3.84
C SER A 33 -16.32 -7.57 5.30
N VAL A 34 -15.22 -6.88 5.57
CA VAL A 34 -14.98 -6.20 6.85
C VAL A 34 -15.70 -4.85 6.88
N SER A 35 -16.00 -4.23 8.02
CA SER A 35 -16.71 -2.93 8.04
C SER A 35 -15.76 -1.75 7.91
N GLU A 36 -14.58 -1.85 8.51
CA GLU A 36 -13.51 -0.85 8.50
C GLU A 36 -12.20 -1.51 8.89
N LEU A 37 -11.07 -0.88 8.58
CA LEU A 37 -9.76 -1.29 9.07
C LEU A 37 -9.36 -0.40 10.26
N CYS A 38 -8.62 -0.96 11.21
CA CYS A 38 -8.06 -0.17 12.30
C CYS A 38 -6.97 0.78 11.77
N ASP A 39 -7.00 2.03 12.23
CA ASP A 39 -5.83 2.90 12.22
C ASP A 39 -4.68 2.23 13.02
N TYR A 40 -3.43 2.62 12.74
CA TYR A 40 -2.23 2.13 13.43
C TYR A 40 -2.01 0.63 13.27
N LEU A 41 -2.18 0.15 12.04
CA LEU A 41 -2.07 -1.24 11.63
C LEU A 41 -0.66 -1.55 11.13
N THR A 42 -0.03 -2.58 11.72
CA THR A 42 1.24 -3.15 11.26
C THR A 42 1.01 -4.60 10.84
N VAL A 43 1.34 -4.93 9.59
CA VAL A 43 1.30 -6.29 9.04
C VAL A 43 2.74 -6.76 8.83
N MET A 44 3.11 -7.89 9.46
CA MET A 44 4.48 -8.42 9.40
C MET A 44 4.76 -9.21 8.12
N GLY A 45 3.72 -9.76 7.49
CA GLY A 45 3.81 -10.38 6.16
C GLY A 45 3.25 -9.47 5.07
N ASP A 46 2.70 -10.09 4.05
CA ASP A 46 2.06 -9.43 2.91
C ASP A 46 0.64 -8.98 3.27
N PHE A 47 0.15 -7.95 2.61
CA PHE A 47 -1.19 -7.47 2.77
C PHE A 47 -1.90 -7.42 1.42
N TYR A 48 -2.88 -8.30 1.25
CA TYR A 48 -3.79 -8.29 0.11
C TYR A 48 -5.01 -7.45 0.45
N TRP A 49 -5.14 -6.30 -0.20
CA TRP A 49 -6.21 -5.33 0.04
C TRP A 49 -7.56 -5.87 -0.45
N PRO A 50 -8.68 -5.57 0.24
CA PRO A 50 -10.00 -6.04 -0.19
C PRO A 50 -10.46 -5.41 -1.51
N ASP A 51 -11.14 -6.21 -2.35
CA ASP A 51 -11.65 -5.80 -3.68
C ASP A 51 -12.70 -4.67 -3.61
N GLU A 52 -13.41 -4.52 -2.48
CA GLU A 52 -14.49 -3.54 -2.34
C GLU A 52 -13.96 -2.18 -1.83
N SER A 53 -14.06 -1.17 -2.70
CA SER A 53 -13.43 0.13 -2.58
C SER A 53 -14.16 1.15 -1.68
N VAL A 54 -14.61 0.76 -0.50
CA VAL A 54 -15.25 1.69 0.46
C VAL A 54 -14.51 1.80 1.79
N TYR A 55 -13.37 1.14 1.92
CA TYR A 55 -12.51 1.31 3.07
C TYR A 55 -11.76 2.62 2.97
N LYS A 56 -12.01 3.47 3.97
CA LYS A 56 -11.09 4.55 4.29
C LYS A 56 -9.73 3.94 4.59
N MET A 57 -8.68 4.43 3.93
CA MET A 57 -7.31 4.06 4.27
C MET A 57 -7.04 4.30 5.75
N PRO A 58 -6.49 3.30 6.49
CA PRO A 58 -6.14 3.48 7.88
C PRO A 58 -4.99 4.48 7.99
N LYS A 59 -5.02 5.33 9.01
CA LYS A 59 -3.87 6.16 9.37
C LYS A 59 -2.74 5.25 9.81
N LYS A 60 -1.51 5.57 9.38
CA LYS A 60 -0.29 4.84 9.74
C LYS A 60 -0.44 3.33 9.50
N LEU A 61 -0.30 2.97 8.24
CA LEU A 61 -0.22 1.59 7.78
C LEU A 61 1.25 1.23 7.55
N ILE A 62 1.70 0.16 8.20
CA ILE A 62 3.03 -0.41 8.00
C ILE A 62 2.87 -1.84 7.51
N VAL A 63 3.46 -2.17 6.37
CA VAL A 63 3.50 -3.53 5.82
C VAL A 63 4.97 -3.91 5.65
N TYR A 64 5.41 -4.98 6.29
CA TYR A 64 6.80 -5.42 6.18
C TYR A 64 7.05 -6.29 4.94
N GLY A 65 6.03 -7.00 4.45
CA GLY A 65 6.04 -7.67 3.15
C GLY A 65 5.48 -6.79 2.04
N ASP A 66 4.81 -7.43 1.09
CA ASP A 66 4.23 -6.78 -0.08
C ASP A 66 2.84 -6.22 0.24
N LEU A 67 2.45 -5.13 -0.42
CA LEU A 67 1.13 -4.52 -0.33
C LEU A 67 0.47 -4.48 -1.71
N TYR A 68 -0.55 -5.32 -1.87
CA TYR A 68 -1.29 -5.47 -3.13
C TYR A 68 -2.61 -4.71 -3.06
N ILE A 69 -2.73 -3.61 -3.79
CA ILE A 69 -3.96 -2.80 -3.88
C ILE A 69 -4.45 -2.59 -5.32
N CYS A 70 -3.83 -3.28 -6.29
CA CYS A 70 -4.16 -3.13 -7.69
C CYS A 70 -5.66 -3.37 -7.99
N ASN A 71 -6.13 -2.76 -9.08
CA ASN A 71 -7.53 -2.86 -9.52
C ASN A 71 -8.57 -2.35 -8.50
N ASN A 72 -8.19 -1.36 -7.68
CA ASN A 72 -9.06 -0.80 -6.65
C ASN A 72 -9.41 0.68 -6.89
N ALA A 73 -10.60 1.12 -6.48
CA ALA A 73 -11.02 2.51 -6.61
C ALA A 73 -10.44 3.45 -5.52
N ILE A 74 -9.39 3.05 -4.81
CA ILE A 74 -8.70 3.92 -3.87
C ILE A 74 -8.11 5.14 -4.60
N THR A 75 -8.17 6.29 -3.93
CA THR A 75 -7.73 7.57 -4.49
C THR A 75 -6.60 8.22 -3.71
N THR A 76 -6.32 7.74 -2.49
CA THR A 76 -5.33 8.29 -1.58
C THR A 76 -4.65 7.16 -0.80
N LEU A 77 -3.43 7.42 -0.34
CA LEU A 77 -2.67 6.60 0.59
C LEU A 77 -2.47 7.40 1.90
N PRO A 78 -2.23 6.75 3.05
CA PRO A 78 -1.87 7.47 4.26
C PRO A 78 -0.47 8.10 4.11
N ASP A 79 -0.29 9.31 4.68
CA ASP A 79 0.97 10.06 4.61
C ASP A 79 2.17 9.28 5.17
N ASP A 80 1.94 8.44 6.17
CA ASP A 80 2.96 7.65 6.86
C ASP A 80 2.99 6.18 6.39
N LEU A 81 2.60 5.90 5.14
CA LEU A 81 2.68 4.54 4.57
C LEU A 81 4.14 4.07 4.48
N MET A 82 4.42 2.87 4.99
CA MET A 82 5.69 2.19 4.79
C MET A 82 5.44 0.78 4.26
N VAL A 83 6.12 0.40 3.18
CA VAL A 83 6.05 -0.94 2.57
C VAL A 83 7.48 -1.50 2.47
N GLY A 84 7.71 -2.63 3.14
CA GLY A 84 9.03 -3.28 3.19
C GLY A 84 9.33 -4.13 1.96
N GLY A 85 8.31 -4.67 1.29
CA GLY A 85 8.39 -5.36 0.01
C GLY A 85 7.87 -4.51 -1.14
N ASP A 86 7.15 -5.16 -2.06
CA ASP A 86 6.58 -4.54 -3.26
C ASP A 86 5.28 -3.80 -2.94
N LEU A 87 5.03 -2.70 -3.66
CA LEU A 87 3.79 -1.93 -3.59
C LEU A 87 3.14 -1.89 -4.98
N ASP A 88 2.05 -2.64 -5.14
CA ASP A 88 1.28 -2.67 -6.37
C ASP A 88 0.02 -1.79 -6.26
N LEU A 89 0.04 -0.66 -6.98
CA LEU A 89 -1.05 0.30 -7.11
C LEU A 89 -1.60 0.34 -8.54
N GLY A 90 -1.25 -0.64 -9.38
CA GLY A 90 -1.67 -0.70 -10.77
C GLY A 90 -3.18 -0.62 -10.93
N GLU A 91 -3.64 0.09 -11.96
CA GLU A 91 -5.07 0.25 -12.26
C GLU A 91 -5.91 0.85 -11.12
N THR A 92 -5.29 1.61 -10.21
CA THR A 92 -6.01 2.36 -9.16
C THR A 92 -6.34 3.80 -9.59
N ALA A 93 -7.25 4.44 -8.86
CA ALA A 93 -7.61 5.85 -9.06
C ALA A 93 -6.69 6.84 -8.32
N ILE A 94 -5.52 6.40 -7.86
CA ILE A 94 -4.53 7.25 -7.20
C ILE A 94 -4.02 8.30 -8.17
N SER A 95 -3.96 9.55 -7.71
CA SER A 95 -3.43 10.69 -8.47
C SER A 95 -2.20 11.33 -7.84
N GLN A 96 -1.90 10.98 -6.58
CA GLN A 96 -0.77 11.50 -5.81
C GLN A 96 -0.26 10.43 -4.84
N LEU A 97 1.06 10.35 -4.69
CA LEU A 97 1.71 9.56 -3.65
C LEU A 97 2.06 10.45 -2.44
N PRO A 98 2.14 9.88 -1.23
CA PRO A 98 2.57 10.63 -0.06
C PRO A 98 4.04 11.02 -0.18
N ASN A 99 4.42 12.16 0.43
CA ASN A 99 5.80 12.61 0.44
C ASN A 99 6.65 11.64 1.26
N ASN A 100 7.90 11.38 0.83
CA ASN A 100 8.81 10.45 1.48
C ASN A 100 8.29 9.00 1.55
N LEU A 101 7.44 8.58 0.60
CA LEU A 101 7.07 7.18 0.46
C LEU A 101 8.33 6.32 0.28
N ILE A 102 8.46 5.28 1.12
CA ILE A 102 9.53 4.30 1.04
C ILE A 102 8.92 2.95 0.67
N VAL A 103 9.38 2.39 -0.45
CA VAL A 103 9.04 1.05 -0.90
C VAL A 103 10.34 0.25 -0.98
N GLY A 104 10.43 -0.85 -0.22
CA GLY A 104 11.65 -1.66 -0.15
C GLY A 104 11.90 -2.50 -1.39
N GLY A 105 10.84 -2.88 -2.12
CA GLY A 105 10.89 -3.60 -3.39
C GLY A 105 10.42 -2.74 -4.56
N ASP A 106 9.65 -3.34 -5.46
CA ASP A 106 9.13 -2.74 -6.68
C ASP A 106 7.93 -1.83 -6.39
N LEU A 107 7.76 -0.77 -7.19
CA LEU A 107 6.59 0.12 -7.13
C LEU A 107 5.85 0.11 -8.47
N GLY A 108 4.67 -0.50 -8.48
CA GLY A 108 3.76 -0.54 -9.63
C GLY A 108 2.80 0.64 -9.64
N LEU A 109 2.95 1.57 -10.58
CA LEU A 109 2.02 2.70 -10.79
C LEU A 109 1.32 2.65 -12.15
N GLY A 110 1.44 1.53 -12.86
CA GLY A 110 0.84 1.31 -14.17
C GLY A 110 -0.64 1.70 -14.22
N TYR A 111 -1.05 2.44 -15.26
CA TYR A 111 -2.45 2.87 -15.45
C TYR A 111 -3.07 3.73 -14.32
N THR A 112 -2.27 4.29 -13.41
CA THR A 112 -2.77 5.24 -12.40
C THR A 112 -2.98 6.65 -12.98
N GLN A 113 -3.62 7.53 -12.20
CA GLN A 113 -3.85 8.94 -12.56
C GLN A 113 -2.69 9.86 -12.12
N ILE A 114 -1.53 9.29 -11.82
CA ILE A 114 -0.37 10.05 -11.36
C ILE A 114 0.20 10.88 -12.51
N THR A 115 0.45 12.15 -12.20
CA THR A 115 1.02 13.14 -13.14
C THR A 115 2.41 13.61 -12.71
N ARG A 116 2.78 13.39 -11.44
CA ARG A 116 4.08 13.74 -10.87
C ARG A 116 4.41 12.81 -9.70
N LEU A 117 5.68 12.48 -9.55
CA LEU A 117 6.18 11.78 -8.37
C LEU A 117 6.52 12.80 -7.26
N PRO A 118 6.37 12.44 -5.98
CA PRO A 118 6.78 13.30 -4.88
C PRO A 118 8.31 13.37 -4.79
N ASN A 119 8.82 14.45 -4.19
CA ASN A 119 10.22 14.55 -3.81
C ASN A 119 10.55 13.48 -2.75
N ASN A 120 11.80 13.04 -2.72
CA ASN A 120 12.32 11.99 -1.84
C ASN A 120 11.56 10.64 -1.95
N LEU A 121 10.99 10.33 -3.12
CA LEU A 121 10.49 8.97 -3.38
C LEU A 121 11.69 8.01 -3.45
N SER A 122 11.64 6.93 -2.67
CA SER A 122 12.66 5.89 -2.65
C SER A 122 12.04 4.53 -2.93
N VAL A 123 12.46 3.92 -4.03
CA VAL A 123 12.05 2.58 -4.47
C VAL A 123 13.28 1.68 -4.49
N GLY A 124 13.26 0.58 -3.75
CA GLY A 124 14.40 -0.34 -3.65
C GLY A 124 14.59 -1.21 -4.89
N GLY A 125 13.51 -1.49 -5.62
CA GLY A 125 13.49 -2.26 -6.86
C GLY A 125 13.14 -1.43 -8.09
N ASP A 126 12.33 -2.00 -8.97
CA ASP A 126 11.87 -1.41 -10.22
C ASP A 126 10.71 -0.43 -9.99
N LEU A 127 10.58 0.58 -10.86
CA LEU A 127 9.49 1.55 -10.87
C LEU A 127 8.74 1.48 -12.20
N ASP A 128 7.49 1.02 -12.17
CA ASP A 128 6.62 1.00 -13.35
C ASP A 128 5.75 2.26 -13.41
N LEU A 129 5.99 3.10 -14.42
CA LEU A 129 5.20 4.29 -14.75
C LEU A 129 4.40 4.13 -16.04
N SER A 130 4.28 2.90 -16.55
CA SER A 130 3.60 2.62 -17.81
C SER A 130 2.18 3.17 -17.79
N HIS A 131 1.80 3.84 -18.89
CA HIS A 131 0.45 4.41 -19.03
C HIS A 131 0.07 5.47 -17.97
N THR A 132 1.05 6.06 -17.27
CA THR A 132 0.83 7.26 -16.46
C THR A 132 1.02 8.54 -17.28
N SER A 133 0.74 9.70 -16.69
CA SER A 133 1.00 11.01 -17.31
C SER A 133 2.27 11.68 -16.77
N VAL A 134 3.17 10.90 -16.14
CA VAL A 134 4.43 11.41 -15.58
C VAL A 134 5.41 11.71 -16.71
N THR A 135 5.71 12.99 -16.94
CA THR A 135 6.67 13.41 -17.97
C THR A 135 8.07 13.64 -17.42
N GLU A 136 8.17 14.03 -16.16
CA GLU A 136 9.42 14.41 -15.48
C GLU A 136 9.59 13.61 -14.19
N LEU A 137 10.84 13.29 -13.87
CA LEU A 137 11.21 12.63 -12.60
C LEU A 137 11.85 13.67 -11.68
N PRO A 138 11.60 13.61 -10.36
CA PRO A 138 12.30 14.43 -9.38
C PRO A 138 13.81 14.21 -9.42
N ASP A 139 14.59 15.27 -9.22
CA ASP A 139 16.07 15.19 -9.19
C ASP A 139 16.61 14.31 -8.04
N ASP A 140 15.80 14.14 -6.99
CA ASP A 140 16.10 13.38 -5.78
C ASP A 140 15.45 11.98 -5.75
N LEU A 141 14.87 11.54 -6.88
CA LEU A 141 14.30 10.20 -7.01
C LEU A 141 15.38 9.12 -6.87
N PHE A 142 15.15 8.15 -5.98
CA PHE A 142 15.96 6.94 -5.87
C PHE A 142 15.16 5.72 -6.38
N VAL A 143 15.74 5.00 -7.33
CA VAL A 143 15.24 3.71 -7.83
C VAL A 143 16.44 2.75 -7.90
N GLY A 144 16.34 1.62 -7.20
CA GLY A 144 17.42 0.62 -7.17
C GLY A 144 17.50 -0.23 -8.44
N GLY A 145 16.37 -0.37 -9.15
CA GLY A 145 16.22 -1.11 -10.38
C GLY A 145 15.99 -0.25 -11.62
N ALA A 146 15.18 -0.77 -12.54
CA ALA A 146 14.78 -0.12 -13.78
C ALA A 146 13.59 0.82 -13.59
N ILE A 147 13.41 1.74 -14.54
CA ILE A 147 12.21 2.58 -14.65
C ILE A 147 11.55 2.25 -15.99
N ASP A 148 10.33 1.74 -15.94
CA ASP A 148 9.47 1.53 -17.12
C ASP A 148 8.52 2.72 -17.30
N ARG A 149 8.19 3.09 -18.54
CA ARG A 149 7.42 4.31 -18.88
C ARG A 149 6.44 4.11 -20.03
#